data_AF-C5F082-F1
#
_entry.id   AF-C5F082-F1
#
_cell.length_a   1.000
_cell.length_b   1.000
_cell.length_c   1.000
_cell.angle_alpha   90.00
_cell.angle_beta   90.00
_cell.angle_gamma   90.00
#
_symmetry.space_group_name_H-M   'P 1'
#
loop_
_entity.id
_entity.type
_entity.pdbx_description
1 polymer ?
#
loop_
_entity_poly.entity_id
_entity_poly.type
_entity_poly.pdbx_seq_one_letter_code
_entity_poly.pdbx_strand_id
1 'polypeptide(L)'
;MVENQRDTNQRGPVDSRNQGTDRWNGYAPKDLTEDFGQSEADRGRNIFNVLSEIQRYYVIEERSEEIPKEYFTIEQILEYFKIGFKSGLMESFIFVTLVPILQIIYPSFKFYFLDSNITDNEILFFKIISYTPIILTTLFVIYIGKYYQGYITRRAIFSLMNGRSVSFIVKGIIFYFLLQWFIDYSLSHPKFLYGLSDWTSWIIGVFSDLSINIEAIYKYYYAYVIPAMDKASISILSTMMFFAILPYFTIFFISYFKRARKQKVKEEFEQF
;
A
#
# COMPACT_ATOMS: atom_id res chain seq x y z
N MET A 1 -6.38 45.74 81.37
CA MET A 1 -7.85 45.55 81.37
C MET A 1 -8.39 46.25 80.14
N VAL A 2 -9.42 45.69 79.49
CA VAL A 2 -10.05 46.17 78.25
C VAL A 2 -9.12 46.14 77.01
N GLU A 3 -9.53 45.85 75.77
CA GLU A 3 -10.35 44.76 75.17
C GLU A 3 -10.94 45.26 73.82
N ASN A 4 -10.91 44.43 72.77
CA ASN A 4 -11.56 44.61 71.45
C ASN A 4 -11.06 45.83 70.60
N GLN A 5 -11.16 45.86 69.26
CA GLN A 5 -11.64 44.87 68.27
C GLN A 5 -10.98 45.02 66.87
N ARG A 6 -11.21 44.02 66.00
CA ARG A 6 -11.30 43.99 64.52
C ARG A 6 -11.41 45.36 63.78
N ASP A 7 -10.98 45.58 62.52
CA ASP A 7 -10.35 44.79 61.42
C ASP A 7 -9.77 45.82 60.37
N THR A 8 -9.33 45.60 59.11
CA THR A 8 -9.33 44.48 58.12
C THR A 8 -8.21 44.66 57.07
N ASN A 9 -7.98 43.64 56.22
CA ASN A 9 -7.53 43.70 54.79
C ASN A 9 -6.22 44.41 54.36
N GLN A 10 -5.22 43.56 54.08
CA GLN A 10 -4.44 43.46 52.82
C GLN A 10 -4.06 44.72 52.00
N ARG A 11 -2.75 44.91 51.81
CA ARG A 11 -2.09 45.15 50.50
C ARG A 11 -0.62 44.69 50.58
N GLY A 12 -0.15 43.91 49.61
CA GLY A 12 1.19 43.29 49.62
C GLY A 12 2.29 44.15 48.98
N PRO A 13 3.57 43.93 49.30
CA PRO A 13 4.70 44.65 48.72
C PRO A 13 5.26 44.01 47.44
N VAL A 14 5.95 44.84 46.65
CA VAL A 14 6.59 44.55 45.36
C VAL A 14 8.03 44.02 45.53
N ASP A 15 8.48 43.23 44.55
CA ASP A 15 9.85 42.79 44.20
C ASP A 15 10.99 42.79 45.24
N SER A 16 11.72 41.67 45.28
CA SER A 16 13.19 41.74 45.16
C SER A 16 13.85 40.45 44.66
N ARG A 17 14.44 40.56 43.46
CA ARG A 17 15.70 39.93 42.99
C ARG A 17 16.12 38.56 43.56
N ASN A 18 16.39 37.62 42.65
CA ASN A 18 17.70 36.97 42.64
C ASN A 18 18.16 36.65 41.21
N GLN A 19 19.47 36.67 40.96
CA GLN A 19 20.08 36.33 39.65
C GLN A 19 21.18 35.28 39.84
N GLY A 20 21.22 34.29 38.93
CA GLY A 20 22.05 33.09 39.05
C GLY A 20 21.30 31.97 39.80
N THR A 21 21.36 30.70 39.41
CA THR A 21 22.49 30.01 38.75
C THR A 21 22.09 28.87 37.77
N ASP A 22 21.09 29.05 36.90
CA ASP A 22 20.55 27.95 36.06
C ASP A 22 21.16 27.77 34.66
N ARG A 23 22.44 28.12 34.46
CA ARG A 23 23.06 28.14 33.11
C ARG A 23 23.77 26.84 32.67
N TRP A 24 23.62 25.74 33.41
CA TRP A 24 24.34 24.48 33.15
C TRP A 24 23.49 23.20 33.08
N ASN A 25 22.17 23.25 33.29
CA ASN A 25 21.28 22.08 33.11
C ASN A 25 20.93 21.79 31.63
N GLY A 26 21.80 22.16 30.69
CA GLY A 26 21.56 22.07 29.24
C GLY A 26 22.01 20.77 28.56
N TYR A 27 22.67 19.86 29.29
CA TYR A 27 23.27 18.63 28.75
C TYR A 27 22.96 17.37 29.57
N ALA A 28 21.75 17.29 30.14
CA ALA A 28 21.14 15.97 30.28
C ALA A 28 20.81 15.47 28.84
N PRO A 29 21.30 14.31 28.40
CA PRO A 29 20.82 13.73 27.15
C PRO A 29 19.34 13.42 27.36
N LYS A 30 18.45 14.12 26.65
CA LYS A 30 17.04 13.71 26.58
C LYS A 30 17.00 12.27 26.10
N ASP A 31 16.22 11.45 26.79
CA ASP A 31 16.02 10.05 26.41
C ASP A 31 15.50 9.99 24.96
N LEU A 32 16.37 9.51 24.07
CA LEU A 32 16.09 9.41 22.62
C LEU A 32 14.82 8.59 22.36
N THR A 33 14.48 7.70 23.28
CA THR A 33 13.30 6.83 23.32
C THR A 33 11.96 7.56 23.46
N GLU A 34 11.88 8.73 24.11
CA GLU A 34 10.58 9.42 24.28
C GLU A 34 10.10 10.09 22.98
N ASP A 35 11.01 10.75 22.24
CA ASP A 35 10.68 11.49 21.01
C ASP A 35 10.38 10.57 19.81
N PHE A 36 10.78 9.28 19.89
CA PHE A 36 10.45 8.28 18.86
C PHE A 36 8.97 7.87 18.84
N GLY A 37 8.21 8.10 19.92
CA GLY A 37 6.83 7.63 20.03
C GLY A 37 5.76 8.64 19.60
N GLN A 38 5.89 9.91 19.98
CA GLN A 38 4.75 10.83 20.01
C GLN A 38 4.64 11.76 18.78
N SER A 39 5.77 12.10 18.13
CA SER A 39 5.84 13.18 17.13
C SER A 39 5.05 12.93 15.82
N GLU A 40 4.76 11.66 15.49
CA GLU A 40 4.02 11.29 14.26
C GLU A 40 2.57 10.83 14.48
N ALA A 41 2.11 10.65 15.72
CA ALA A 41 0.76 10.12 15.99
C ALA A 41 -0.37 11.00 15.40
N ASP A 42 -0.13 12.32 15.33
CA ASP A 42 -1.12 13.34 14.94
C ASP A 42 -1.05 13.74 13.45
N ARG A 43 -0.16 13.12 12.65
CA ARG A 43 -0.13 13.27 11.18
C ARG A 43 -0.26 11.92 10.51
N GLY A 44 -1.42 11.67 9.89
CA GLY A 44 -1.80 10.38 9.31
C GLY A 44 -0.67 9.64 8.59
N ARG A 45 -0.07 8.67 9.30
CA ARG A 45 1.16 7.98 8.89
C ARG A 45 1.02 7.29 7.53
N ASN A 46 2.05 7.50 6.70
CA ASN A 46 2.13 7.00 5.33
C ASN A 46 3.31 6.04 5.14
N ILE A 47 3.30 5.33 4.02
CA ILE A 47 4.30 4.31 3.68
C ILE A 47 5.75 4.82 3.69
N PHE A 48 5.97 6.12 3.44
CA PHE A 48 7.29 6.76 3.47
C PHE A 48 7.82 7.01 4.89
N ASN A 49 6.94 7.31 5.85
CA ASN A 49 7.30 7.45 7.25
C ASN A 49 7.77 6.08 7.80
N VAL A 50 6.94 5.06 7.56
CA VAL A 50 7.20 3.64 7.86
C VAL A 50 8.52 3.15 7.26
N LEU A 51 8.81 3.55 6.01
CA LEU A 51 10.07 3.24 5.35
C LEU A 51 11.27 3.90 6.05
N SER A 52 11.13 5.17 6.45
CA SER A 52 12.15 5.93 7.17
C SER A 52 12.39 5.36 8.57
N GLU A 53 11.35 4.85 9.21
CA GLU A 53 11.43 4.19 10.52
C GLU A 53 12.16 2.83 10.44
N ILE A 54 11.87 2.01 9.42
CA ILE A 54 12.63 0.78 9.11
C ILE A 54 14.11 1.09 8.83
N GLN A 55 14.41 2.20 8.15
CA GLN A 55 15.80 2.66 7.94
C GLN A 55 16.48 3.07 9.24
N ARG A 56 15.80 3.80 10.13
CA ARG A 56 16.32 4.15 11.47
C ARG A 56 16.61 2.89 12.29
N TYR A 57 15.68 1.95 12.37
CA TYR A 57 15.89 0.69 13.07
C TYR A 57 17.04 -0.14 12.47
N TYR A 58 17.20 -0.17 11.15
CA TYR A 58 18.34 -0.85 10.51
C TYR A 58 19.69 -0.30 10.98
N VAL A 59 19.84 1.03 11.03
CA VAL A 59 21.11 1.67 11.43
C VAL A 59 21.41 1.47 12.92
N ILE A 60 20.39 1.33 13.77
CA ILE A 60 20.55 0.98 15.18
C ILE A 60 20.91 -0.51 15.33
N GLU A 61 20.19 -1.41 14.66
CA GLU A 61 20.47 -2.88 14.64
C GLU A 61 21.80 -3.26 13.96
N GLU A 62 22.45 -2.34 13.24
CA GLU A 62 23.80 -2.51 12.68
C GLU A 62 24.91 -1.96 13.61
N ARG A 63 24.55 -1.25 14.69
CA ARG A 63 25.50 -0.58 15.61
C ARG A 63 25.39 -1.02 17.07
N SER A 64 24.27 -1.57 17.50
CA SER A 64 24.03 -2.04 18.87
C SER A 64 24.13 -3.57 18.93
N GLU A 65 24.92 -4.10 19.86
CA GLU A 65 25.19 -5.55 19.94
C GLU A 65 23.95 -6.37 20.34
N GLU A 66 23.15 -5.88 21.29
CA GLU A 66 21.81 -6.43 21.59
C GLU A 66 20.79 -5.30 21.81
N ILE A 67 19.61 -5.42 21.17
CA ILE A 67 18.43 -4.60 21.48
C ILE A 67 17.37 -5.49 22.13
N PRO A 68 16.82 -5.13 23.30
CA PRO A 68 15.73 -5.88 23.94
C PRO A 68 14.54 -6.06 22.99
N LYS A 69 13.97 -7.27 22.96
CA LYS A 69 12.93 -7.69 21.99
C LYS A 69 11.58 -7.00 22.27
N GLU A 70 11.45 -6.48 23.47
CA GLU A 70 10.30 -5.81 24.08
C GLU A 70 10.09 -4.40 23.52
N TYR A 71 11.13 -3.79 22.93
CA TYR A 71 11.04 -2.48 22.25
C TYR A 71 10.10 -2.48 21.03
N PHE A 72 9.77 -3.66 20.47
CA PHE A 72 8.87 -3.76 19.32
C PHE A 72 7.50 -4.33 19.72
N THR A 73 6.56 -3.43 19.99
CA THR A 73 5.26 -3.72 20.59
C THR A 73 4.27 -4.33 19.60
N ILE A 74 3.21 -4.98 20.12
CA ILE A 74 2.14 -5.54 19.29
C ILE A 74 1.36 -4.43 18.58
N GLU A 75 1.23 -3.25 19.19
CA GLU A 75 0.59 -2.08 18.58
C GLU A 75 1.35 -1.57 17.35
N GLN A 76 2.67 -1.42 17.46
CA GLN A 76 3.53 -1.10 16.31
C GLN A 76 3.37 -2.15 15.21
N ILE A 77 3.43 -3.45 15.55
CA ILE A 77 3.23 -4.54 14.57
C ILE A 77 1.90 -4.38 13.83
N LEU A 78 0.81 -4.08 14.53
CA LEU A 78 -0.51 -3.86 13.92
C LEU A 78 -0.57 -2.56 13.09
N GLU A 79 0.22 -1.54 13.42
CA GLU A 79 0.35 -0.32 12.63
C GLU A 79 1.10 -0.57 11.31
N TYR A 80 2.24 -1.28 11.34
CA TYR A 80 2.94 -1.75 10.14
C TYR A 80 2.00 -2.58 9.25
N PHE A 81 1.20 -3.48 9.84
CA PHE A 81 0.18 -4.24 9.12
C PHE A 81 -0.89 -3.33 8.50
N LYS A 82 -1.47 -2.41 9.26
CA LYS A 82 -2.53 -1.47 8.83
C LYS A 82 -2.08 -0.59 7.68
N ILE A 83 -0.83 -0.11 7.70
CA ILE A 83 -0.27 0.72 6.62
C ILE A 83 0.03 -0.12 5.37
N GLY A 84 0.52 -1.36 5.53
CA GLY A 84 0.70 -2.30 4.41
C GLY A 84 -0.62 -2.73 3.76
N PHE A 85 -1.67 -2.90 4.57
CA PHE A 85 -3.03 -3.17 4.09
C PHE A 85 -3.61 -1.96 3.34
N LYS A 86 -3.44 -0.74 3.87
CA LYS A 86 -3.88 0.51 3.23
C LYS A 86 -3.17 0.75 1.89
N SER A 87 -1.85 0.54 1.80
CA SER A 87 -1.13 0.70 0.52
C SER A 87 -1.51 -0.36 -0.50
N GLY A 88 -1.57 -1.64 -0.08
CA GLY A 88 -2.07 -2.74 -0.91
C GLY A 88 -3.47 -2.47 -1.48
N LEU A 89 -4.39 -1.89 -0.70
CA LEU A 89 -5.74 -1.55 -1.14
C LEU A 89 -5.77 -0.48 -2.24
N MET A 90 -4.85 0.49 -2.21
CA MET A 90 -4.79 1.57 -3.21
C MET A 90 -4.14 1.10 -4.52
N GLU A 91 -2.98 0.45 -4.44
CA GLU A 91 -2.23 -0.03 -5.61
C GLU A 91 -3.01 -1.07 -6.42
N SER A 92 -3.65 -2.00 -5.70
CA SER A 92 -4.53 -3.01 -6.29
C SER A 92 -5.76 -2.42 -6.98
N PHE A 93 -6.21 -1.20 -6.62
CA PHE A 93 -7.37 -0.56 -7.24
C PHE A 93 -7.06 -0.22 -8.70
N ILE A 94 -5.89 0.37 -8.92
CA ILE A 94 -5.42 0.76 -10.26
C ILE A 94 -5.32 -0.47 -11.16
N PHE A 95 -4.73 -1.57 -10.68
CA PHE A 95 -4.68 -2.85 -11.43
C PHE A 95 -6.08 -3.39 -11.75
N VAL A 96 -6.97 -3.46 -10.74
CA VAL A 96 -8.34 -3.98 -10.85
C VAL A 96 -9.20 -3.19 -11.84
N THR A 97 -8.98 -1.88 -11.98
CA THR A 97 -9.68 -1.05 -12.95
C THR A 97 -9.04 -1.11 -14.34
N LEU A 98 -7.71 -1.15 -14.43
CA LEU A 98 -7.00 -1.16 -15.72
C LEU A 98 -7.13 -2.48 -16.49
N VAL A 99 -7.19 -3.64 -15.82
CA VAL A 99 -7.30 -4.94 -16.51
C VAL A 99 -8.60 -5.07 -17.31
N PRO A 100 -9.81 -4.84 -16.74
CA PRO A 100 -11.05 -4.90 -17.51
C PRO A 100 -11.09 -3.90 -18.67
N ILE A 101 -10.61 -2.68 -18.47
CA ILE A 101 -10.65 -1.64 -19.51
C ILE A 101 -9.70 -2.00 -20.68
N LEU A 102 -8.43 -2.29 -20.39
CA LEU A 102 -7.40 -2.45 -21.41
C LEU A 102 -7.28 -3.87 -21.98
N GLN A 103 -7.77 -4.90 -21.25
CA GLN A 103 -7.65 -6.31 -21.65
C GLN A 103 -9.00 -6.99 -21.94
N ILE A 104 -10.13 -6.27 -21.79
CA ILE A 104 -11.45 -6.74 -22.22
C ILE A 104 -12.13 -5.70 -23.11
N ILE A 105 -12.42 -4.51 -22.56
CA ILE A 105 -13.27 -3.52 -23.23
C ILE A 105 -12.60 -2.97 -24.49
N TYR A 106 -11.33 -2.56 -24.44
CA TYR A 106 -10.66 -2.06 -25.65
C TYR A 106 -10.44 -3.16 -26.74
N PRO A 107 -9.98 -4.39 -26.41
CA PRO A 107 -9.93 -5.51 -27.36
C PRO A 107 -11.24 -5.85 -28.04
N SER A 108 -12.31 -6.02 -27.25
CA SER A 108 -13.63 -6.34 -27.81
C SER A 108 -14.19 -5.17 -28.62
N PHE A 109 -13.95 -3.92 -28.20
CA PHE A 109 -14.39 -2.71 -28.92
C PHE A 109 -13.76 -2.61 -30.30
N LYS A 110 -12.42 -2.75 -30.40
CA LYS A 110 -11.69 -2.67 -31.67
C LYS A 110 -12.16 -3.75 -32.65
N PHE A 111 -12.35 -4.98 -32.15
CA PHE A 111 -12.88 -6.08 -32.95
C PHE A 111 -14.32 -5.81 -33.46
N TYR A 112 -15.23 -5.35 -32.60
CA TYR A 112 -16.65 -5.22 -32.94
C TYR A 112 -17.01 -3.96 -33.75
N PHE A 113 -16.36 -2.82 -33.47
CA PHE A 113 -16.71 -1.53 -34.11
C PHE A 113 -15.75 -1.09 -35.20
N LEU A 114 -14.50 -1.60 -35.21
CA LEU A 114 -13.46 -1.20 -36.17
C LEU A 114 -12.98 -2.39 -37.05
N ASP A 115 -13.72 -3.51 -37.03
CA ASP A 115 -13.48 -4.77 -37.78
C ASP A 115 -12.00 -5.19 -37.83
N SER A 116 -11.28 -4.97 -36.73
CA SER A 116 -9.83 -5.14 -36.67
C SER A 116 -9.36 -5.75 -35.36
N ASN A 117 -8.49 -6.75 -35.48
CA ASN A 117 -7.84 -7.36 -34.33
C ASN A 117 -6.84 -6.39 -33.68
N ILE A 118 -6.56 -6.62 -32.41
CA ILE A 118 -5.42 -5.99 -31.73
C ILE A 118 -4.12 -6.66 -32.20
N THR A 119 -3.11 -5.85 -32.49
CA THR A 119 -1.74 -6.23 -32.86
C THR A 119 -0.96 -6.67 -31.62
N ASP A 120 -0.05 -7.65 -31.74
CA ASP A 120 0.73 -8.14 -30.59
C ASP A 120 1.45 -7.03 -29.78
N ASN A 121 1.91 -5.97 -30.45
CA ASN A 121 2.51 -4.80 -29.82
C ASN A 121 1.53 -4.05 -28.89
N GLU A 122 0.27 -3.92 -29.30
CA GLU A 122 -0.79 -3.32 -28.49
C GLU A 122 -1.15 -4.25 -27.30
N ILE A 123 -1.22 -5.58 -27.52
CA ILE A 123 -1.43 -6.57 -26.45
C ILE A 123 -0.31 -6.46 -25.39
N LEU A 124 0.95 -6.35 -25.84
CA LEU A 124 2.11 -6.19 -24.97
C LEU A 124 2.05 -4.88 -24.18
N PHE A 125 1.75 -3.77 -24.86
CA PHE A 125 1.63 -2.44 -24.26
C PHE A 125 0.54 -2.37 -23.18
N PHE A 126 -0.66 -2.87 -23.47
CA PHE A 126 -1.76 -2.92 -22.51
C PHE A 126 -1.46 -3.82 -21.30
N LYS A 127 -0.79 -4.97 -21.51
CA LYS A 127 -0.30 -5.79 -20.39
C LYS A 127 0.69 -5.01 -19.53
N ILE A 128 1.72 -4.40 -20.12
CA ILE A 128 2.72 -3.60 -19.37
C ILE A 128 2.04 -2.50 -18.54
N ILE A 129 1.09 -1.75 -19.12
CA ILE A 129 0.35 -0.70 -18.41
C ILE A 129 -0.49 -1.29 -17.27
N SER A 130 -1.32 -2.31 -17.52
CA SER A 130 -2.14 -2.92 -16.47
C SER A 130 -1.28 -3.45 -15.31
N TYR A 131 -0.17 -4.13 -15.59
CA TYR A 131 0.71 -4.72 -14.57
C TYR A 131 1.72 -3.72 -13.96
N THR A 132 1.77 -2.46 -14.40
CA THR A 132 2.68 -1.42 -13.87
C THR A 132 2.61 -1.22 -12.35
N PRO A 133 1.42 -1.15 -11.70
CA PRO A 133 1.33 -1.02 -10.24
C PRO A 133 2.03 -2.17 -9.49
N ILE A 134 2.00 -3.39 -10.04
CA ILE A 134 2.67 -4.55 -9.47
C ILE A 134 4.19 -4.47 -9.66
N ILE A 135 4.68 -4.00 -10.81
CA ILE A 135 6.11 -3.81 -11.06
C ILE A 135 6.69 -2.80 -10.06
N LEU A 136 6.05 -1.63 -9.90
CA LEU A 136 6.46 -0.59 -8.94
C LEU A 136 6.52 -1.13 -7.50
N THR A 137 5.56 -1.97 -7.11
CA THR A 137 5.51 -2.51 -5.75
C THR A 137 6.46 -3.68 -5.52
N THR A 138 6.78 -4.45 -6.56
CA THR A 138 7.88 -5.42 -6.51
C THR A 138 9.21 -4.71 -6.30
N LEU A 139 9.44 -3.58 -6.98
CA LEU A 139 10.62 -2.72 -6.76
C LEU A 139 10.65 -2.15 -5.32
N PHE A 140 9.51 -1.77 -4.75
CA PHE A 140 9.40 -1.37 -3.35
C PHE A 140 9.79 -2.52 -2.38
N VAL A 141 9.31 -3.75 -2.62
CA VAL A 141 9.71 -4.92 -1.81
C VAL A 141 11.20 -5.23 -1.95
N ILE A 142 11.78 -5.09 -3.15
CA ILE A 142 13.22 -5.23 -3.38
C ILE A 142 14.00 -4.16 -2.61
N TYR A 143 13.50 -2.92 -2.56
CA TYR A 143 14.12 -1.83 -1.81
C TYR A 143 14.12 -2.12 -0.30
N ILE A 144 12.98 -2.46 0.32
CA ILE A 144 12.92 -2.74 1.76
C ILE A 144 13.66 -4.02 2.15
N GLY A 145 13.74 -5.01 1.24
CA GLY A 145 14.53 -6.23 1.43
C GLY A 145 16.02 -5.98 1.70
N LYS A 146 16.55 -4.79 1.34
CA LYS A 146 17.91 -4.36 1.72
C LYS A 146 18.07 -4.21 3.23
N TYR A 147 17.04 -3.75 3.95
CA TYR A 147 17.04 -3.56 5.40
C TYR A 147 16.63 -4.81 6.21
N TYR A 148 16.25 -5.90 5.54
CA TYR A 148 15.97 -7.17 6.19
C TYR A 148 17.28 -7.79 6.74
N GLN A 149 17.63 -7.50 8.00
CA GLN A 149 18.80 -8.05 8.69
C GLN A 149 18.59 -8.32 10.19
N GLY A 150 18.09 -7.37 11.00
CA GLY A 150 17.95 -7.52 12.45
C GLY A 150 16.70 -8.28 12.91
N TYR A 151 16.25 -8.08 14.15
CA TYR A 151 15.02 -8.66 14.70
C TYR A 151 13.82 -7.72 14.50
N ILE A 152 13.97 -6.45 14.86
CA ILE A 152 12.96 -5.39 14.75
C ILE A 152 12.66 -5.13 13.27
N THR A 153 13.68 -4.87 12.46
CA THR A 153 13.53 -4.66 11.01
C THR A 153 12.83 -5.82 10.31
N ARG A 154 13.16 -7.08 10.65
CA ARG A 154 12.47 -8.26 10.10
C ARG A 154 11.00 -8.31 10.51
N ARG A 155 10.65 -8.06 11.79
CA ARG A 155 9.24 -8.07 12.25
C ARG A 155 8.43 -6.94 11.62
N ALA A 156 8.99 -5.73 11.53
CA ALA A 156 8.37 -4.58 10.87
C ALA A 156 8.07 -4.86 9.39
N ILE A 157 9.09 -5.30 8.62
CA ILE A 157 8.96 -5.65 7.21
C ILE A 157 7.96 -6.81 7.01
N PHE A 158 8.04 -7.86 7.83
CA PHE A 158 7.12 -9.01 7.74
C PHE A 158 5.67 -8.61 8.04
N SER A 159 5.42 -7.75 9.03
CA SER A 159 4.07 -7.26 9.33
C SER A 159 3.50 -6.41 8.20
N LEU A 160 4.32 -5.51 7.64
CA LEU A 160 3.99 -4.70 6.46
C LEU A 160 3.61 -5.58 5.25
N MET A 161 4.35 -6.68 5.02
CA MET A 161 4.05 -7.66 3.99
C MET A 161 2.76 -8.44 4.27
N ASN A 162 2.50 -8.84 5.51
CA ASN A 162 1.25 -9.54 5.86
C ASN A 162 0.03 -8.66 5.59
N GLY A 163 0.06 -7.38 5.99
CA GLY A 163 -1.02 -6.43 5.71
C GLY A 163 -1.27 -6.29 4.20
N ARG A 164 -0.20 -6.11 3.44
CA ARG A 164 -0.21 -6.05 1.97
C ARG A 164 -0.83 -7.31 1.34
N SER A 165 -0.40 -8.49 1.79
CA SER A 165 -0.82 -9.78 1.24
C SER A 165 -2.29 -10.09 1.55
N VAL A 166 -2.73 -9.81 2.79
CA VAL A 166 -4.14 -9.90 3.20
C VAL A 166 -5.00 -8.93 2.39
N SER A 167 -4.51 -7.71 2.10
CA SER A 167 -5.23 -6.78 1.21
C SER A 167 -5.44 -7.35 -0.20
N PHE A 168 -4.44 -7.99 -0.81
CA PHE A 168 -4.59 -8.60 -2.13
C PHE A 168 -5.57 -9.77 -2.11
N ILE A 169 -5.49 -10.65 -1.11
CA ILE A 169 -6.38 -11.82 -0.95
C ILE A 169 -7.84 -11.35 -0.78
N VAL A 170 -8.10 -10.50 0.22
CA VAL A 170 -9.45 -10.01 0.55
C VAL A 170 -10.06 -9.29 -0.65
N LYS A 171 -9.31 -8.43 -1.33
CA LYS A 171 -9.81 -7.66 -2.47
C LYS A 171 -9.98 -8.50 -3.73
N GLY A 172 -9.09 -9.45 -3.99
CA GLY A 172 -9.23 -10.40 -5.11
C GLY A 172 -10.53 -11.19 -4.99
N ILE A 173 -10.84 -11.68 -3.79
CA ILE A 173 -12.09 -12.38 -3.48
C ILE A 173 -13.30 -11.45 -3.66
N ILE A 174 -13.28 -10.24 -3.07
CA ILE A 174 -14.38 -9.26 -3.20
C ILE A 174 -14.64 -8.91 -4.67
N PHE A 175 -13.59 -8.64 -5.45
CA PHE A 175 -13.76 -8.22 -6.84
C PHE A 175 -14.19 -9.38 -7.75
N TYR A 176 -13.74 -10.61 -7.48
CA TYR A 176 -14.26 -11.80 -8.15
C TYR A 176 -15.77 -11.94 -7.96
N PHE A 177 -16.26 -11.89 -6.72
CA PHE A 177 -17.70 -11.97 -6.45
C PHE A 177 -18.48 -10.77 -7.00
N LEU A 178 -17.90 -9.56 -6.99
CA LEU A 178 -18.51 -8.37 -7.60
C LEU A 178 -18.69 -8.52 -9.12
N LEU A 179 -17.66 -9.03 -9.82
CA LEU A 179 -17.75 -9.28 -11.26
C LEU A 179 -18.75 -10.38 -11.60
N GLN A 180 -18.74 -11.51 -10.87
CA GLN A 180 -19.68 -12.60 -11.09
C GLN A 180 -21.14 -12.16 -10.84
N TRP A 181 -21.39 -11.45 -9.73
CA TRP A 181 -22.70 -10.84 -9.47
C TRP A 181 -23.13 -9.85 -10.57
N PHE A 182 -22.20 -9.04 -11.09
CA PHE A 182 -22.49 -8.10 -12.18
C PHE A 182 -22.84 -8.83 -13.50
N ILE A 183 -22.15 -9.94 -13.81
CA ILE A 183 -22.41 -10.80 -14.97
C ILE A 183 -23.81 -11.41 -14.86
N ASP A 184 -24.11 -12.11 -13.76
CA ASP A 184 -25.41 -12.74 -13.51
C ASP A 184 -26.55 -11.72 -13.55
N TYR A 185 -26.36 -10.56 -12.91
CA TYR A 185 -27.36 -9.50 -12.88
C TYR A 185 -27.61 -8.89 -14.25
N SER A 186 -26.55 -8.66 -15.05
CA SER A 186 -26.65 -8.09 -16.40
C SER A 186 -27.30 -9.04 -17.41
N LEU A 187 -27.03 -10.35 -17.31
CA LEU A 187 -27.69 -11.37 -18.13
C LEU A 187 -29.17 -11.54 -17.73
N SER A 188 -29.49 -11.43 -16.44
CA SER A 188 -30.86 -11.54 -15.93
C SER A 188 -31.73 -10.30 -16.23
N HIS A 189 -31.12 -9.12 -16.37
CA HIS A 189 -31.82 -7.84 -16.51
C HIS A 189 -31.39 -7.08 -17.79
N PRO A 190 -31.90 -7.43 -18.98
CA PRO A 190 -31.53 -6.76 -20.22
C PRO A 190 -31.82 -5.25 -20.23
N LYS A 191 -32.81 -4.78 -19.44
CA LYS A 191 -33.08 -3.35 -19.22
C LYS A 191 -31.93 -2.61 -18.53
N PHE A 192 -31.25 -3.26 -17.58
CA PHE A 192 -30.07 -2.69 -16.91
C PHE A 192 -28.90 -2.58 -17.89
N LEU A 193 -28.67 -3.62 -18.68
CA LEU A 193 -27.62 -3.61 -19.70
C LEU A 193 -27.87 -2.56 -20.81
N TYR A 194 -29.13 -2.34 -21.20
CA TYR A 194 -29.50 -1.25 -22.10
C TYR A 194 -29.26 0.12 -21.48
N GLY A 195 -29.61 0.32 -20.20
CA GLY A 195 -29.31 1.55 -19.46
C GLY A 195 -27.80 1.81 -19.29
N LEU A 196 -26.99 0.76 -19.11
CA LEU A 196 -25.53 0.87 -19.16
C LEU A 196 -25.02 1.26 -20.56
N SER A 197 -25.64 0.74 -21.62
CA SER A 197 -25.28 1.03 -23.01
C SER A 197 -25.55 2.50 -23.38
N ASP A 198 -26.67 3.05 -22.87
CA ASP A 198 -27.00 4.47 -22.95
C ASP A 198 -26.02 5.32 -22.13
N TRP A 199 -25.77 4.96 -20.86
CA TRP A 199 -24.84 5.70 -19.98
C TRP A 199 -23.38 5.69 -20.45
N THR A 200 -22.94 4.65 -21.17
CA THR A 200 -21.58 4.55 -21.74
C THR A 200 -21.45 5.10 -23.16
N SER A 201 -22.55 5.49 -23.81
CA SER A 201 -22.55 5.98 -25.19
C SER A 201 -21.61 7.17 -25.41
N TRP A 202 -21.56 8.13 -24.47
CA TRP A 202 -20.67 9.29 -24.54
C TRP A 202 -19.19 8.92 -24.45
N ILE A 203 -18.84 7.84 -23.72
CA ILE A 203 -17.47 7.34 -23.63
C ILE A 203 -17.06 6.73 -24.98
N ILE A 204 -17.94 5.91 -25.55
CA ILE A 204 -17.73 5.26 -26.85
C ILE A 204 -17.62 6.31 -27.97
N GLY A 205 -18.44 7.35 -27.95
CA GLY A 205 -18.39 8.47 -28.91
C GLY A 205 -17.10 9.32 -28.84
N VAL A 206 -16.28 9.20 -27.79
CA VAL A 206 -14.93 9.82 -27.73
C VAL A 206 -13.87 8.95 -28.41
N PHE A 207 -14.12 7.63 -28.55
CA PHE A 207 -13.18 6.70 -29.19
C PHE A 207 -13.47 6.41 -30.67
N SER A 208 -14.57 6.94 -31.23
CA SER A 208 -14.90 6.80 -32.65
C SER A 208 -15.78 7.95 -33.13
N ASP A 209 -15.40 8.57 -34.26
CA ASP A 209 -16.22 9.55 -35.00
C ASP A 209 -17.48 8.94 -35.66
N LEU A 210 -17.80 7.68 -35.34
CA LEU A 210 -18.94 6.93 -35.85
C LEU A 210 -20.19 7.24 -35.01
N SER A 211 -21.31 7.54 -35.67
CA SER A 211 -22.63 7.70 -35.04
C SER A 211 -23.20 6.33 -34.62
N ILE A 212 -22.64 5.75 -33.55
CA ILE A 212 -23.00 4.42 -33.07
C ILE A 212 -24.40 4.43 -32.41
N ASN A 213 -25.26 3.51 -32.84
CA ASN A 213 -26.57 3.27 -32.23
C ASN A 213 -26.42 2.54 -30.87
N ILE A 214 -27.19 2.95 -29.85
CA ILE A 214 -27.26 2.33 -28.53
C ILE A 214 -27.54 0.81 -28.63
N GLU A 215 -28.33 0.38 -29.61
CA GLU A 215 -28.60 -1.05 -29.86
C GLU A 215 -27.32 -1.86 -30.22
N ALA A 216 -26.37 -1.24 -30.93
CA ALA A 216 -25.08 -1.85 -31.24
C ALA A 216 -24.18 -1.91 -29.99
N ILE A 217 -24.23 -0.89 -29.12
CA ILE A 217 -23.55 -0.88 -27.82
C ILE A 217 -24.11 -1.99 -26.90
N TYR A 218 -25.43 -2.18 -26.89
CA TYR A 218 -26.08 -3.26 -26.15
C TYR A 218 -25.66 -4.64 -26.66
N LYS A 219 -25.71 -4.86 -27.98
CA LYS A 219 -25.25 -6.11 -28.63
C LYS A 219 -23.77 -6.38 -28.34
N TYR A 220 -22.95 -5.33 -28.39
CA TYR A 220 -21.53 -5.37 -28.04
C TYR A 220 -21.29 -5.86 -26.61
N TYR A 221 -21.90 -5.21 -25.61
CA TYR A 221 -21.72 -5.62 -24.21
C TYR A 221 -22.23 -7.04 -23.94
N TYR A 222 -23.40 -7.39 -24.50
CA TYR A 222 -24.01 -8.71 -24.31
C TYR A 222 -23.19 -9.85 -24.92
N ALA A 223 -22.73 -9.70 -26.17
CA ALA A 223 -22.08 -10.77 -26.92
C ALA A 223 -20.57 -10.90 -26.64
N TYR A 224 -19.87 -9.81 -26.32
CA TYR A 224 -18.41 -9.80 -26.20
C TYR A 224 -17.90 -9.49 -24.79
N VAL A 225 -18.40 -8.41 -24.17
CA VAL A 225 -17.81 -7.93 -22.91
C VAL A 225 -18.20 -8.83 -21.73
N ILE A 226 -19.49 -9.13 -21.54
CA ILE A 226 -19.95 -9.96 -20.42
C ILE A 226 -19.31 -11.37 -20.45
N PRO A 227 -19.28 -12.12 -21.57
CA PRO A 227 -18.64 -13.44 -21.61
C PRO A 227 -17.11 -13.41 -21.42
N ALA A 228 -16.46 -12.27 -21.68
CA ALA A 228 -15.03 -12.10 -21.43
C ALA A 228 -14.72 -11.64 -19.99
N MET A 229 -15.65 -10.95 -19.32
CA MET A 229 -15.54 -10.57 -17.91
C MET A 229 -15.49 -11.77 -16.97
N ASP A 230 -16.16 -12.88 -17.28
CA ASP A 230 -16.06 -14.13 -16.51
C ASP A 230 -14.60 -14.63 -16.44
N LYS A 231 -14.01 -14.90 -17.61
CA LYS A 231 -12.61 -15.35 -17.75
C LYS A 231 -11.63 -14.38 -17.10
N ALA A 232 -11.90 -13.07 -17.22
CA ALA A 232 -11.09 -12.04 -16.58
C ALA A 232 -11.23 -12.01 -15.06
N SER A 233 -12.41 -12.32 -14.48
CA SER A 233 -12.60 -12.40 -13.04
C SER A 233 -11.69 -13.47 -12.40
N ILE A 234 -11.60 -14.64 -13.03
CA ILE A 234 -10.72 -15.74 -12.62
C ILE A 234 -9.24 -15.35 -12.77
N SER A 235 -8.89 -14.67 -13.87
CA SER A 235 -7.53 -14.16 -14.12
C SER A 235 -7.10 -13.13 -13.07
N ILE A 236 -7.97 -12.18 -12.73
CA ILE A 236 -7.75 -11.17 -11.67
C ILE A 236 -7.61 -11.85 -10.30
N LEU A 237 -8.47 -12.82 -9.97
CA LEU A 237 -8.35 -13.57 -8.71
C LEU A 237 -7.01 -14.33 -8.62
N SER A 238 -6.65 -15.08 -9.68
CA SER A 238 -5.41 -15.85 -9.74
C SER A 238 -4.16 -14.98 -9.63
N THR A 239 -4.14 -13.83 -10.33
CA THR A 239 -3.03 -12.88 -10.27
C THR A 239 -2.93 -12.20 -8.91
N MET A 240 -4.05 -11.82 -8.27
CA MET A 240 -4.03 -11.30 -6.89
C MET A 240 -3.49 -12.31 -5.88
N MET A 241 -3.87 -13.59 -5.98
CA MET A 241 -3.33 -14.65 -5.12
C MET A 241 -1.82 -14.82 -5.33
N PHE A 242 -1.34 -14.77 -6.57
CA PHE A 242 0.09 -14.78 -6.87
C PHE A 242 0.82 -13.56 -6.28
N PHE A 243 0.26 -12.35 -6.39
CA PHE A 243 0.86 -11.11 -5.85
C PHE A 243 0.78 -11.00 -4.32
N ALA A 244 -0.11 -11.75 -3.66
CA ALA A 244 -0.05 -11.94 -2.21
C ALA A 244 1.17 -12.77 -1.78
N ILE A 245 1.64 -13.72 -2.59
CA ILE A 245 2.76 -14.61 -2.25
C ILE A 245 4.11 -14.03 -2.72
N LEU A 246 4.13 -13.34 -3.86
CA LEU A 246 5.35 -12.81 -4.51
C LEU A 246 6.30 -12.05 -3.55
N PRO A 247 5.84 -11.17 -2.63
CA PRO A 247 6.74 -10.47 -1.72
C PRO A 247 7.62 -11.39 -0.85
N TYR A 248 7.09 -12.53 -0.42
CA TYR A 248 7.83 -13.48 0.42
C TYR A 248 8.94 -14.17 -0.37
N PHE A 249 8.68 -14.54 -1.63
CA PHE A 249 9.72 -15.02 -2.54
C PHE A 249 10.80 -13.96 -2.77
N THR A 250 10.42 -12.71 -3.02
CA THR A 250 11.37 -11.59 -3.21
C THR A 250 12.32 -11.44 -2.01
N ILE A 251 11.80 -11.41 -0.77
CA ILE A 251 12.64 -11.29 0.43
C ILE A 251 13.45 -12.57 0.70
N PHE A 252 12.91 -13.77 0.39
CA PHE A 252 13.65 -15.03 0.48
C PHE A 252 14.89 -15.02 -0.43
N PHE A 253 14.73 -14.67 -1.71
CA PHE A 253 15.86 -14.59 -2.66
C PHE A 253 16.89 -13.53 -2.24
N ILE A 254 16.46 -12.33 -1.83
CA ILE A 254 17.38 -11.28 -1.33
C ILE A 254 18.15 -11.76 -0.10
N SER A 255 17.48 -12.45 0.83
CA SER A 255 18.10 -13.02 2.03
C SER A 255 19.09 -14.13 1.70
N TYR A 256 18.78 -14.97 0.71
CA TYR A 256 19.66 -16.03 0.22
C TYR A 256 20.94 -15.46 -0.41
N PHE A 257 20.82 -14.52 -1.36
CA PHE A 257 21.98 -13.88 -1.99
C PHE A 257 22.85 -13.10 -0.99
N LYS A 258 22.25 -12.44 0.01
CA LYS A 258 22.98 -11.82 1.13
C LYS A 258 23.83 -12.83 1.90
N ARG A 259 23.28 -14.00 2.24
CA ARG A 259 23.99 -15.07 2.98
C ARG A 259 25.14 -15.64 2.15
N ALA A 260 24.88 -16.01 0.90
CA ALA A 260 25.89 -16.53 -0.02
C ALA A 260 27.06 -15.55 -0.20
N ARG A 261 26.79 -14.24 -0.30
CA ARG A 261 27.86 -13.22 -0.36
C ARG A 261 28.65 -13.11 0.94
N LYS A 262 27.99 -13.15 2.11
CA LYS A 262 28.68 -13.13 3.42
C LYS A 262 29.51 -14.40 3.69
N GLN A 263 29.15 -15.54 3.09
CA GLN A 263 29.95 -16.77 3.16
C GLN A 263 31.21 -16.65 2.31
N LYS A 264 31.10 -16.29 1.02
CA LYS A 264 32.27 -16.07 0.15
C LYS A 264 33.29 -15.09 0.71
N VAL A 265 32.84 -13.96 1.26
CA VAL A 265 33.74 -12.96 1.88
C VAL A 265 34.47 -13.54 3.11
N LYS A 266 33.85 -14.45 3.87
CA LYS A 266 34.56 -15.17 4.94
C LYS A 266 35.54 -16.19 4.39
N GLU A 267 35.14 -16.98 3.40
CA GLU A 267 36.00 -17.96 2.72
C GLU A 267 37.23 -17.28 2.09
N GLU A 268 37.10 -16.04 1.60
CA GLU A 268 38.19 -15.19 1.13
C GLU A 268 39.08 -14.70 2.29
N PHE A 269 38.52 -14.22 3.41
CA PHE A 269 39.31 -13.80 4.58
C PHE A 269 39.99 -14.95 5.34
N GLU A 270 39.45 -16.16 5.27
CA GLU A 270 40.03 -17.38 5.87
C GLU A 270 41.18 -17.98 5.03
N GLN A 271 41.55 -17.32 3.91
CA GLN A 271 42.67 -17.69 3.01
C GLN A 271 43.87 -16.70 3.08
N PHE A 272 43.85 -15.71 3.97
CA PHE A 272 44.91 -14.71 4.16
C PHE A 272 45.51 -14.76 5.58
#